data_AF-A0A914JGL4-F1
#
_entry.id   AF-A0A914JGL4-F1
#
_cell.length_a   1.000
_cell.length_b   1.000
_cell.length_c   1.000
_cell.angle_alpha   90.00
_cell.angle_beta   90.00
_cell.angle_gamma   90.00
#
_symmetry.space_group_name_H-M   'P 1'
#
loop_
_entity.id
_entity.type
_entity.pdbx_description
1 polymer ?
#
loop_
_entity_poly.entity_id
_entity_poly.type
_entity_poly.pdbx_seq_one_letter_code
_entity_poly.pdbx_strand_id
1 'polypeptide(L)'
;MRHYRMSAVVAEILNRRFAELSQYWIEKTLRRNEPTTNGVVFRHFLRMANLDIQLLVALDIFIKTSQMARVYGIQFEEVLSRGSQFRVESMLLRLAKQHNFCAPSVGVEQRNTLVF
;
A
#
# COMPACT_ATOMS: atom_id res chain seq x y z
N MET A 1 -11.36 -7.51 -7.86
CA MET A 1 -11.65 -7.29 -6.43
C MET A 1 -12.82 -6.35 -6.18
N ARG A 2 -13.91 -6.81 -5.53
CA ARG A 2 -15.10 -5.97 -5.20
C ARG A 2 -15.02 -5.32 -3.81
N HIS A 3 -14.27 -5.94 -2.89
CA HIS A 3 -14.08 -5.47 -1.52
C HIS A 3 -12.63 -5.70 -1.10
N TYR A 4 -12.00 -4.70 -0.48
CA TYR A 4 -10.62 -4.78 0.03
C TYR A 4 -10.59 -5.27 1.48
N ARG A 5 -11.31 -6.37 1.77
CA ARG A 5 -11.22 -7.08 3.06
C ARG A 5 -10.20 -8.20 2.96
N MET A 6 -9.54 -8.52 4.07
CA MET A 6 -8.46 -9.53 4.11
C MET A 6 -8.92 -10.88 3.53
N SER A 7 -10.10 -11.35 3.91
CA SER A 7 -10.73 -12.57 3.40
C SER A 7 -10.94 -12.57 1.88
N ALA A 8 -11.36 -11.44 1.30
CA ALA A 8 -11.54 -11.29 -0.14
C ALA A 8 -10.20 -11.22 -0.87
N VAL A 9 -9.24 -10.47 -0.31
CA VAL A 9 -7.88 -10.31 -0.85
C VAL A 9 -7.14 -11.65 -0.89
N VAL A 10 -7.18 -12.40 0.21
CA VAL A 10 -6.55 -13.72 0.32
C VAL A 10 -7.21 -14.73 -0.63
N ALA A 11 -8.53 -14.66 -0.81
CA ALA A 11 -9.24 -15.53 -1.75
C ALA A 11 -8.87 -15.25 -3.21
N GLU A 12 -8.76 -13.97 -3.60
CA GLU A 12 -8.46 -13.58 -4.98
C GLU A 12 -6.98 -13.75 -5.34
N ILE A 13 -6.06 -13.37 -4.44
CA ILE A 13 -4.62 -13.36 -4.73
C ILE A 13 -3.96 -14.70 -4.40
N LEU A 14 -4.24 -15.26 -3.22
CA LEU A 14 -3.59 -16.50 -2.77
C LEU A 14 -4.40 -17.76 -3.11
N ASN A 15 -5.59 -17.60 -3.71
CA ASN A 15 -6.52 -18.70 -3.99
C ASN A 15 -6.84 -19.56 -2.75
N ARG A 16 -6.99 -18.93 -1.58
CA ARG A 16 -7.21 -19.60 -0.29
C ARG A 16 -8.37 -18.98 0.47
N ARG A 17 -9.13 -19.80 1.20
CA ARG A 17 -10.18 -19.29 2.10
C ARG A 17 -9.57 -18.88 3.45
N PHE A 18 -9.97 -17.70 3.93
CA PHE A 18 -9.64 -17.19 5.25
C PHE A 18 -10.91 -16.74 5.97
N ALA A 19 -11.15 -17.30 7.16
CA ALA A 19 -12.26 -16.92 8.01
C ALA A 19 -11.78 -15.86 9.01
N GLU A 20 -12.30 -14.64 8.87
CA GLU A 20 -12.09 -13.55 9.81
C GLU A 20 -12.90 -13.80 11.09
N LEU A 21 -12.26 -13.66 12.25
CA LEU A 21 -12.98 -13.69 13.52
C LEU A 21 -13.68 -12.34 13.75
N SER A 22 -14.92 -12.39 14.26
CA SER A 22 -15.64 -11.17 14.60
C SER A 22 -14.95 -10.44 15.76
N GLN A 23 -14.78 -9.13 15.62
CA GLN A 23 -14.17 -8.27 16.65
C GLN A 23 -14.87 -8.41 18.01
N TYR A 24 -16.20 -8.46 18.02
CA TYR A 24 -16.99 -8.69 19.24
C TYR A 24 -16.62 -10.02 19.92
N TRP A 25 -16.41 -11.08 19.14
CA TRP A 25 -16.05 -12.39 19.68
C TRP A 25 -14.63 -12.38 20.25
N ILE A 26 -13.69 -11.72 19.58
CA ILE A 26 -12.31 -11.56 20.06
C ILE A 26 -12.30 -10.85 21.43
N GLU A 27 -12.96 -9.70 21.53
CA GLU A 27 -13.02 -8.91 22.77
C GLU A 27 -13.68 -9.69 23.91
N LYS A 28 -14.82 -10.33 23.63
CA LYS A 28 -15.53 -11.15 24.62
C LYS A 28 -14.65 -12.31 25.11
N THR A 29 -13.92 -12.95 24.20
CA THR A 29 -13.04 -14.08 24.51
C THR A 29 -11.87 -13.64 25.38
N LEU A 30 -11.20 -12.54 25.02
CA LEU A 30 -10.07 -12.02 25.79
C LEU A 30 -10.51 -11.55 27.20
N ARG A 31 -11.71 -10.97 27.34
CA ARG A 31 -12.26 -10.58 28.66
C ARG A 31 -12.55 -11.77 29.57
N ARG A 32 -12.93 -12.92 29.01
CA ARG A 32 -13.15 -14.16 29.79
C ARG A 32 -11.84 -14.75 30.34
N ASN A 33 -10.71 -14.39 29.73
CA ASN A 33 -9.37 -14.79 30.15
C ASN A 33 -9.16 -16.31 30.30
N GLU A 34 -9.79 -17.09 29.41
CA GLU A 34 -9.63 -18.54 29.35
C GLU A 34 -8.40 -18.87 28.47
N PRO A 35 -7.41 -19.64 28.97
CA PRO A 35 -6.14 -19.84 28.26
C PRO A 35 -6.31 -20.55 26.90
N THR A 36 -7.27 -21.47 26.80
CA THR A 36 -7.53 -22.24 25.57
C THR A 36 -8.08 -21.38 24.45
N THR A 37 -9.05 -20.51 24.75
CA THR A 37 -9.71 -19.64 23.78
C THR A 37 -8.85 -18.43 23.42
N ASN A 38 -8.09 -17.90 24.38
CA ASN A 38 -7.04 -16.90 24.11
C ASN A 38 -5.99 -17.45 23.12
N GLY A 39 -5.62 -18.73 23.23
CA GLY A 39 -4.74 -19.39 22.27
C GLY A 39 -5.31 -19.43 20.84
N VAL A 40 -6.63 -19.52 20.67
CA VAL A 40 -7.29 -19.46 19.35
C VAL A 40 -7.16 -18.06 18.74
N VAL A 41 -7.42 -17.02 19.54
CA VAL A 41 -7.27 -15.62 19.12
C VAL A 41 -5.82 -15.33 18.71
N PHE A 42 -4.85 -15.76 19.51
CA PHE A 42 -3.44 -15.58 19.19
C PHE A 42 -3.03 -16.29 17.88
N ARG A 43 -3.45 -17.55 17.70
CA ARG A 43 -3.22 -18.28 16.44
C ARG A 43 -3.88 -17.61 15.24
N HIS A 44 -5.03 -16.96 15.43
CA HIS A 44 -5.69 -16.20 14.37
C HIS A 44 -4.85 -15.00 13.93
N PHE A 45 -4.35 -14.18 14.85
CA PHE A 45 -3.47 -13.05 14.52
C PHE A 45 -2.15 -13.49 13.92
N LEU A 46 -1.54 -14.57 14.43
CA LEU A 46 -0.35 -15.16 13.82
C LEU A 46 -0.63 -15.59 12.37
N ARG A 47 -1.79 -16.20 12.11
CA ARG A 47 -2.18 -16.59 10.75
C ARG A 47 -2.39 -15.36 9.86
N MET A 48 -2.96 -14.28 10.37
CA MET A 48 -3.10 -13.01 9.63
C MET A 48 -1.73 -12.45 9.23
N ALA A 49 -0.81 -12.30 10.19
CA ALA A 49 0.53 -11.78 9.90
C ALA A 49 1.28 -12.63 8.85
N ASN A 50 1.15 -13.96 8.92
CA ASN A 50 1.72 -14.85 7.90
C ASN A 50 1.07 -14.68 6.53
N LEU A 51 -0.23 -14.40 6.48
CA LEU A 51 -0.93 -14.12 5.22
C LEU A 51 -0.51 -12.78 4.64
N ASP A 52 -0.31 -11.75 5.46
CA ASP A 52 0.20 -10.45 5.01
C ASP A 52 1.57 -10.60 4.33
N ILE A 53 2.49 -11.36 4.94
CA ILE A 53 3.80 -11.65 4.35
C ILE A 53 3.63 -12.41 3.02
N GLN A 54 2.78 -13.43 2.97
CA GLN A 54 2.51 -14.17 1.72
C GLN A 54 1.91 -13.28 0.63
N LEU A 55 1.03 -12.33 0.98
CA LEU A 55 0.47 -11.36 0.05
C LEU A 55 1.54 -10.41 -0.48
N LEU A 56 2.39 -9.87 0.40
CA LEU A 56 3.51 -9.00 0.01
C LEU A 56 4.43 -9.69 -1.00
N VAL A 57 4.72 -10.98 -0.78
CA VAL A 57 5.53 -11.80 -1.69
C VAL A 57 4.78 -12.08 -2.99
N ALA A 58 3.51 -12.51 -2.94
CA ALA A 58 2.73 -12.85 -4.13
C ALA A 58 2.50 -11.63 -5.05
N LEU A 59 2.35 -10.44 -4.46
CA LEU A 59 2.21 -9.18 -5.20
C LEU A 59 3.56 -8.63 -5.69
N ASP A 60 4.67 -9.16 -5.19
CA ASP A 60 6.02 -8.70 -5.47
C ASP A 60 6.21 -7.19 -5.24
N ILE A 61 5.64 -6.69 -4.13
CA ILE A 61 5.57 -5.24 -3.84
C ILE A 61 6.97 -4.65 -3.75
N PHE A 62 7.91 -5.33 -3.08
CA PHE A 62 9.25 -4.78 -2.86
C PHE A 62 10.06 -4.61 -4.15
N ILE A 63 10.10 -5.64 -5.01
CA ILE A 63 10.87 -5.57 -6.25
C ILE A 63 10.23 -4.56 -7.20
N LYS A 64 8.91 -4.62 -7.40
CA LYS A 64 8.20 -3.67 -8.27
C LYS A 64 8.37 -2.23 -7.81
N THR A 65 8.23 -1.97 -6.51
CA THR A 65 8.39 -0.62 -5.94
C THR A 65 9.84 -0.14 -6.07
N SER A 66 10.83 -1.01 -5.84
CA SER A 66 12.25 -0.66 -6.03
C SER A 66 12.58 -0.34 -7.49
N GLN A 67 12.06 -1.12 -8.43
CA GLN A 67 12.22 -0.85 -9.86
C GLN A 67 11.56 0.46 -10.26
N MET A 68 10.33 0.71 -9.79
CA MET A 68 9.62 1.98 -10.00
C MET A 68 10.41 3.16 -9.43
N ALA A 69 10.96 3.05 -8.22
CA ALA A 69 11.78 4.10 -7.62
C ALA A 69 12.99 4.44 -8.49
N ARG A 70 13.66 3.43 -9.07
CA ARG A 70 14.78 3.63 -9.99
C ARG A 70 14.36 4.29 -11.30
N VAL A 71 13.24 3.89 -11.88
CA VAL A 71 12.70 4.45 -13.12
C VAL A 71 12.28 5.90 -12.93
N TYR A 72 11.50 6.18 -11.88
CA TYR A 72 11.05 7.53 -11.54
C TYR A 72 12.18 8.40 -10.96
N GLY A 73 13.28 7.78 -10.52
CA GLY A 73 14.39 8.42 -9.84
C GLY A 73 13.94 9.24 -8.63
N ILE A 74 13.17 8.58 -7.75
CA ILE A 74 12.64 9.09 -6.47
C ILE A 74 12.92 8.06 -5.37
N GLN A 75 12.63 8.38 -4.11
CA GLN A 75 12.84 7.46 -2.99
C GLN A 75 11.81 6.32 -3.01
N PHE A 76 12.17 5.17 -2.42
CA PHE A 76 11.30 4.00 -2.37
C PHE A 76 9.94 4.29 -1.70
N GLU A 77 9.95 4.98 -0.56
CA GLU A 77 8.73 5.34 0.18
C GLU A 77 7.82 6.24 -0.66
N GLU A 78 8.41 7.17 -1.42
CA GLU A 78 7.67 8.12 -2.25
C GLU A 78 6.89 7.44 -3.38
N VAL A 79 7.31 6.25 -3.81
CA VAL A 79 6.54 5.44 -4.78
C VAL A 79 5.20 4.98 -4.18
N LEU A 80 5.15 4.75 -2.86
CA LEU A 80 3.95 4.30 -2.16
C LEU A 80 3.09 5.46 -1.66
N SER A 81 3.72 6.53 -1.17
CA SER A 81 3.03 7.63 -0.49
C SER A 81 2.67 8.79 -1.43
N ARG A 82 3.43 9.02 -2.50
CA ARG A 82 3.24 10.18 -3.40
C ARG A 82 2.41 9.81 -4.63
N GLY A 83 1.59 10.78 -5.03
CA GLY A 83 0.71 10.67 -6.19
C GLY A 83 1.45 10.65 -7.53
N SER A 84 0.69 10.41 -8.60
CA SER A 84 1.20 10.34 -9.98
C SER A 84 1.87 11.63 -10.45
N GLN A 85 1.33 12.80 -10.08
CA GLN A 85 1.89 14.10 -10.44
C GLN A 85 3.36 14.23 -10.00
N PHE A 86 3.67 13.86 -8.76
CA PHE A 86 5.04 13.91 -8.23
C PHE A 86 6.01 13.05 -9.05
N ARG A 87 5.55 11.88 -9.53
CA ARG A 87 6.35 10.97 -10.37
C ARG A 87 6.64 11.58 -11.74
N VAL A 88 5.62 12.16 -12.36
CA VAL A 88 5.75 12.86 -13.66
C VAL A 88 6.71 14.04 -13.52
N GLU A 89 6.51 14.91 -12.53
CA GLU A 89 7.36 16.08 -12.30
C GLU A 89 8.81 15.69 -12.01
N SER A 90 9.06 14.64 -11.22
CA SER A 90 10.41 14.17 -10.91
C SER A 90 11.17 13.71 -12.16
N MET A 91 10.49 13.01 -13.07
CA MET A 91 11.08 12.61 -14.35
C MET A 91 11.29 13.80 -15.29
N LEU A 92 10.26 14.66 -15.40
CA LEU A 92 10.29 15.84 -16.28
C LEU A 92 11.40 16.80 -15.89
N LEU A 93 11.56 17.11 -14.60
CA LEU A 93 12.60 18.01 -14.10
C LEU A 93 14.01 17.49 -14.40
N ARG A 94 14.22 16.18 -14.29
CA ARG A 94 15.51 15.57 -14.62
C ARG A 94 15.81 15.65 -16.11
N LEU A 95 14.81 15.40 -16.97
CA LEU A 95 14.96 15.55 -18.41
C LEU A 95 15.19 17.02 -18.82
N ALA A 96 14.39 17.95 -18.29
CA ALA A 96 14.53 19.38 -18.54
C ALA A 96 15.94 19.88 -18.21
N LYS A 97 16.48 19.45 -17.06
CA LYS A 97 17.86 19.78 -16.65
C LYS A 97 18.91 19.27 -17.65
N GLN A 98 18.75 18.07 -18.21
CA GLN A 98 19.67 17.53 -19.23
C GLN A 98 19.71 18.38 -20.51
N HIS A 99 18.60 19.07 -20.82
CA HIS A 99 18.48 19.95 -21.97
C HIS A 99 18.67 21.44 -21.65
N ASN A 100 19.17 21.78 -20.44
CA ASN A 100 19.33 23.16 -19.96
C ASN A 100 18.02 23.99 -19.93
N PHE A 101 16.87 23.32 -19.77
CA PHE A 101 15.59 23.99 -19.55
C PHE A 101 15.35 24.25 -18.05
N CYS A 102 14.52 25.26 -17.77
CA CYS A 102 14.00 25.55 -16.43
C CYS A 102 12.50 25.23 -16.39
N ALA A 103 12.03 24.59 -15.32
CA ALA A 103 10.62 24.28 -15.16
C ALA A 103 9.87 25.47 -14.54
N PRO A 104 8.71 25.87 -15.11
CA PRO A 104 7.89 26.90 -14.52
C PRO A 104 7.25 26.40 -13.22
N SER A 105 7.39 27.17 -12.14
CA SER A 105 6.68 26.94 -10.89
C SER A 105 5.49 27.88 -10.83
N VAL A 106 4.32 27.38 -11.23
CA VAL A 106 3.09 28.18 -11.27
C VAL A 106 2.49 28.28 -9.86
N GLY A 107 2.29 29.51 -9.38
CA GLY A 107 1.62 29.76 -8.10
C GLY A 107 0.14 29.36 -8.14
N VAL A 108 -0.49 29.23 -6.97
CA VAL A 108 -1.92 28.87 -6.85
C VAL A 108 -2.81 29.89 -7.58
N GLU A 109 -2.52 31.18 -7.38
CA GLU A 109 -3.23 32.29 -8.05
C GLU A 109 -3.17 32.19 -9.59
N GLN A 110 -1.98 31.92 -10.12
CA GLN A 110 -1.77 31.82 -11.58
C GLN A 110 -2.43 30.58 -12.18
N ARG A 111 -2.57 29.49 -11.41
CA ARG A 111 -3.24 28.27 -11.87
C ARG A 111 -4.74 28.49 -12.11
N ASN A 112 -5.39 29.32 -11.30
CA ASN A 112 -6.81 29.63 -11.43
C ASN A 112 -7.11 30.52 -12.65
N THR A 113 -6.12 31.27 -13.13
CA THR A 113 -6.24 32.12 -14.33
C THR A 113 -5.99 31.35 -15.62
N LEU A 114 -5.26 30.22 -15.55
CA LEU A 114 -4.97 29.33 -16.68
C LEU A 114 -6.08 28.29 -16.85
N VAL A 115 -7.29 28.74 -17.21
CA VAL A 115 -8.36 27.86 -17.67
C VAL A 115 -8.37 27.91 -19.19
N PHE A 116 -8.05 26.77 -19.83
CA PHE A 116 -8.22 26.56 -21.27
C PHE A 116 -9.63 26.13 -21.60
#